data_AF-A0A9D8LY44-F1
#
_entry.id   AF-A0A9D8LY44-F1
#
_cell.length_a   1.000
_cell.length_b   1.000
_cell.length_c   1.000
_cell.angle_alpha   90.00
_cell.angle_beta   90.00
_cell.angle_gamma   90.00
#
_symmetry.space_group_name_H-M   'P 1'
#
loop_
_entity.id
_entity.type
_entity.pdbx_description
1 polymer ?
#
loop_
_entity_poly.entity_id
_entity_poly.type
_entity_poly.pdbx_seq_one_letter_code
_entity_poly.pdbx_strand_id
1 'polypeptide(L)'
;MATGGLEERERRLLRRGVDLFNDGHYWHAHEAWEEAWTPDRWGSDRGFWKGLIQIAAGCLHCSRHNVRGARSKWMGGAGYLRPYLPRHHGVELEPLVSRVYELLNAIESGSWPSPDQLPRIAAGDSSGPSPSPGTAESGGRRPPR
;
A
#
# COMPACT_ATOMS: atom_id res chain seq x y z
N MET A 1 14.59 -21.77 11.36
CA MET A 1 13.74 -20.58 11.54
C MET A 1 13.40 -20.08 10.16
N ALA A 2 12.17 -20.29 9.69
CA ALA A 2 11.80 -19.87 8.34
C ALA A 2 11.72 -18.34 8.29
N THR A 3 12.57 -17.74 7.48
CA THR A 3 12.48 -16.35 7.04
C THR A 3 11.15 -16.18 6.30
N GLY A 4 10.09 -15.85 7.02
CA GLY A 4 8.73 -15.72 6.49
C GLY A 4 8.63 -14.51 5.58
N GLY A 5 8.61 -14.75 4.27
CA GLY A 5 8.35 -13.74 3.24
C GLY A 5 7.41 -14.32 2.19
N LEU A 6 6.75 -13.46 1.43
CA LEU A 6 5.80 -13.90 0.41
C LEU A 6 6.45 -14.84 -0.60
N GLU A 7 5.74 -15.93 -0.92
CA GLU A 7 6.03 -16.81 -2.03
C GLU A 7 5.99 -16.05 -3.36
N GLU A 8 6.64 -16.55 -4.41
CA GLU A 8 6.68 -15.86 -5.70
C GLU A 8 5.29 -15.64 -6.30
N ARG A 9 4.36 -16.60 -6.09
CA ARG A 9 2.97 -16.47 -6.52
C ARG A 9 2.28 -15.31 -5.80
N GLU A 10 2.43 -15.20 -4.49
CA GLU A 10 1.86 -14.13 -3.67
C GLU A 10 2.45 -12.77 -4.05
N ARG A 11 3.77 -12.70 -4.27
CA ARG A 11 4.46 -11.48 -4.75
C ARG A 11 3.95 -11.03 -6.12
N ARG A 12 3.67 -11.97 -7.03
CA ARG A 12 3.09 -11.67 -8.34
C ARG A 12 1.65 -11.13 -8.19
N LEU A 13 0.84 -11.76 -7.36
CA LEU A 13 -0.54 -11.34 -7.10
C LEU A 13 -0.59 -9.98 -6.39
N LEU A 14 0.31 -9.72 -5.45
CA LEU A 14 0.45 -8.43 -4.78
C LEU A 14 0.69 -7.32 -5.81
N ARG A 15 1.74 -7.47 -6.64
CA ARG A 15 2.10 -6.50 -7.69
C ARG A 15 0.93 -6.27 -8.65
N ARG A 16 0.35 -7.35 -9.19
CA ARG A 16 -0.80 -7.27 -10.09
C ARG A 16 -1.98 -6.52 -9.46
N GLY A 17 -2.28 -6.80 -8.19
CA GLY A 17 -3.37 -6.12 -7.48
C GLY A 17 -3.08 -4.64 -7.24
N VAL A 18 -1.81 -4.26 -6.99
CA VAL A 18 -1.39 -2.85 -6.89
C VAL A 18 -1.60 -2.12 -8.23
N ASP A 19 -1.18 -2.71 -9.34
CA ASP A 19 -1.36 -2.13 -10.68
C ASP A 19 -2.85 -1.91 -10.97
N LEU A 20 -3.66 -2.96 -10.79
CA LEU A 20 -5.11 -2.90 -10.97
C LEU A 20 -5.79 -1.87 -10.05
N PHE A 21 -5.33 -1.75 -8.80
CA PHE A 21 -5.86 -0.79 -7.85
C PHE A 21 -5.58 0.65 -8.29
N ASN A 22 -4.36 0.92 -8.75
CA ASN A 22 -3.94 2.24 -9.22
C ASN A 22 -4.63 2.66 -10.53
N ASP A 23 -5.04 1.67 -11.35
CA ASP A 23 -5.84 1.87 -12.56
C ASP A 23 -7.36 2.00 -12.28
N GLY A 24 -7.77 1.92 -11.01
CA GLY A 24 -9.18 2.03 -10.62
C GLY A 24 -9.99 0.74 -10.82
N HIS A 25 -9.34 -0.37 -11.18
CA HIS A 25 -9.95 -1.69 -11.31
C HIS A 25 -10.10 -2.39 -9.94
N TYR A 26 -10.76 -1.72 -8.99
CA TYR A 26 -10.83 -2.13 -7.58
C TYR A 26 -11.37 -3.55 -7.36
N TRP A 27 -12.36 -3.98 -8.15
CA TRP A 27 -12.86 -5.35 -8.06
C TRP A 27 -11.80 -6.38 -8.47
N HIS A 28 -11.05 -6.14 -9.55
CA HIS A 28 -10.00 -7.05 -9.98
C HIS A 28 -8.80 -7.07 -9.01
N ALA A 29 -8.49 -5.93 -8.39
CA ALA A 29 -7.49 -5.86 -7.33
C ALA A 29 -7.91 -6.69 -6.10
N HIS A 30 -9.19 -6.59 -5.70
CA HIS A 30 -9.79 -7.41 -4.64
C HIS A 30 -9.60 -8.91 -4.93
N GLU A 31 -10.00 -9.38 -6.11
CA GLU A 31 -9.88 -10.79 -6.50
C GLU A 31 -8.43 -11.27 -6.46
N ALA A 32 -7.49 -10.48 -6.99
CA ALA A 32 -6.07 -10.83 -7.00
C ALA A 32 -5.50 -11.01 -5.58
N TRP A 33 -5.88 -10.14 -4.64
CA TRP A 33 -5.44 -10.24 -3.26
C TRP A 33 -6.16 -11.33 -2.47
N GLU A 34 -7.42 -11.62 -2.76
CA GLU A 34 -8.14 -12.76 -2.18
C GLU A 34 -7.55 -14.11 -2.64
N GLU A 35 -7.09 -14.19 -3.89
CA GLU A 35 -6.37 -15.34 -4.44
C GLU A 35 -5.02 -15.58 -3.74
N ALA A 36 -4.33 -14.51 -3.33
CA ALA A 36 -3.10 -14.60 -2.53
C ALA A 36 -3.38 -14.97 -1.08
N TRP A 37 -4.47 -14.44 -0.51
CA TRP A 37 -4.86 -14.67 0.88
C TRP A 37 -5.40 -16.08 1.15
N THR A 38 -6.11 -16.69 0.19
CA THR A 38 -6.85 -17.94 0.41
C THR A 38 -5.98 -19.11 0.89
N PRO A 39 -4.77 -19.33 0.36
CA PRO A 39 -3.84 -20.33 0.88
C PRO A 39 -3.28 -19.97 2.27
N ASP A 40 -3.04 -18.69 2.54
CA ASP A 40 -2.39 -18.18 3.77
C ASP A 40 -3.37 -17.58 4.80
N ARG A 41 -4.63 -18.06 4.84
CA ARG A 41 -5.66 -17.48 5.73
C ARG A 41 -5.27 -17.47 7.21
N TRP A 42 -4.36 -18.35 7.61
CA TRP A 42 -3.88 -18.50 8.98
C TRP A 42 -2.43 -18.04 9.19
N GLY A 43 -1.79 -17.48 8.17
CA GLY A 43 -0.42 -16.98 8.25
C GLY A 43 -0.27 -15.66 9.00
N SER A 44 0.99 -15.23 9.09
CA SER A 44 1.38 -13.95 9.68
C SER A 44 0.85 -12.74 8.90
N ASP A 45 0.59 -12.91 7.60
CA ASP A 45 0.17 -11.82 6.70
C ASP A 45 -1.35 -11.76 6.49
N ARG A 46 -2.13 -12.57 7.21
CA ARG A 46 -3.60 -12.55 7.12
C ARG A 46 -4.21 -11.16 7.32
N GLY A 47 -3.62 -10.37 8.23
CA GLY A 47 -4.08 -9.00 8.52
C GLY A 47 -3.78 -8.07 7.36
N PHE A 48 -2.57 -8.15 6.82
CA PHE A 48 -2.13 -7.37 5.66
C PHE A 48 -3.04 -7.58 4.46
N TRP A 49 -3.27 -8.84 4.07
CA TRP A 49 -4.14 -9.17 2.94
C TRP A 49 -5.57 -8.69 3.17
N LYS A 50 -6.14 -8.97 4.35
CA LYS A 50 -7.51 -8.54 4.69
C LYS A 50 -7.66 -7.02 4.73
N GLY A 51 -6.58 -6.29 5.03
CA GLY A 51 -6.51 -4.85 4.97
C GLY A 51 -6.63 -4.33 3.53
N LEU A 52 -5.78 -4.82 2.64
CA LEU A 52 -5.78 -4.45 1.22
C LEU A 52 -7.12 -4.76 0.53
N ILE A 53 -7.63 -5.98 0.72
CA ILE A 53 -8.92 -6.44 0.19
C ILE A 53 -10.05 -5.50 0.59
N GLN A 54 -10.10 -5.08 1.86
CA GLN A 54 -11.12 -4.15 2.34
C GLN A 54 -10.95 -2.74 1.80
N ILE A 55 -9.72 -2.25 1.62
CA ILE A 55 -9.51 -0.93 1.02
C ILE A 55 -9.98 -0.92 -0.44
N ALA A 56 -9.68 -1.96 -1.23
CA ALA A 56 -10.24 -2.12 -2.57
C ALA A 56 -11.77 -2.16 -2.57
N ALA A 57 -12.38 -2.96 -1.69
CA ALA A 57 -13.83 -3.00 -1.55
C ALA A 57 -14.42 -1.62 -1.17
N GLY A 58 -13.74 -0.87 -0.29
CA GLY A 58 -14.14 0.48 0.08
C GLY A 58 -14.14 1.46 -1.10
N CYS A 59 -13.13 1.37 -1.97
CA CYS A 59 -13.06 2.17 -3.19
C CYS A 59 -14.17 1.80 -4.19
N LEU A 60 -14.51 0.51 -4.31
CA LEU A 60 -15.63 0.05 -5.14
C LEU A 60 -16.99 0.49 -4.59
N HIS A 61 -17.17 0.47 -3.27
CA HIS A 61 -18.38 1.02 -2.65
C HIS A 61 -18.46 2.53 -2.83
N CYS A 62 -17.31 3.21 -2.73
CA CYS A 62 -17.20 4.61 -3.03
C CYS A 62 -17.70 4.83 -4.47
N SER A 63 -17.08 4.25 -5.50
CA SER A 63 -17.48 4.46 -6.91
C SER A 63 -18.96 4.16 -7.25
N ARG A 64 -19.71 3.48 -6.36
CA ARG A 64 -21.16 3.22 -6.46
C ARG A 64 -22.03 4.15 -5.58
N HIS A 65 -21.48 5.23 -5.06
CA HIS A 65 -22.11 6.16 -4.11
C HIS A 65 -22.66 5.49 -2.83
N ASN A 66 -22.06 4.38 -2.40
CA ASN A 66 -22.44 3.68 -1.18
C ASN A 66 -21.56 4.11 0.01
N VAL A 67 -21.92 5.22 0.65
CA VAL A 67 -21.18 5.82 1.77
C VAL A 67 -21.01 4.84 2.92
N ARG A 68 -22.08 4.16 3.34
CA ARG A 68 -22.04 3.22 4.48
C ARG A 68 -21.08 2.07 4.21
N GLY A 69 -21.11 1.52 3.00
CA GLY A 69 -20.20 0.46 2.57
C GLY A 69 -18.76 0.93 2.49
N ALA A 70 -18.51 2.08 1.88
CA ALA A 70 -17.17 2.67 1.75
C ALA A 70 -16.55 2.90 3.13
N ARG A 71 -17.29 3.59 4.02
CA ARG A 71 -16.88 3.87 5.39
C ARG A 71 -16.53 2.61 6.17
N SER A 72 -17.43 1.62 6.18
CA SER A 72 -17.24 0.39 6.93
C SER A 72 -15.98 -0.36 6.47
N LYS A 73 -15.77 -0.45 5.15
CA LYS A 73 -14.63 -1.18 4.58
C LYS A 73 -13.32 -0.42 4.75
N TRP A 74 -13.30 0.89 4.57
CA TRP A 74 -12.11 1.71 4.78
C TRP A 74 -11.66 1.73 6.24
N MET A 75 -12.57 1.89 7.20
CA MET A 75 -12.24 1.82 8.63
C MET A 75 -11.65 0.45 9.02
N GLY A 76 -12.29 -0.64 8.57
CA GLY A 76 -11.80 -1.98 8.82
C GLY A 76 -10.45 -2.25 8.15
N GLY A 77 -10.32 -1.90 6.87
CA GLY A 77 -9.10 -2.07 6.09
C GLY A 77 -7.90 -1.33 6.67
N ALA A 78 -8.07 -0.04 6.99
CA ALA A 78 -7.04 0.75 7.67
C ALA A 78 -6.65 0.13 9.02
N GLY A 79 -7.64 -0.28 9.82
CA GLY A 79 -7.39 -0.95 11.10
C GLY A 79 -6.53 -2.23 10.97
N TYR A 80 -6.75 -3.02 9.93
CA TYR A 80 -5.95 -4.22 9.65
C TYR A 80 -4.53 -3.92 9.18
N LEU A 81 -4.31 -2.80 8.47
CA LEU A 81 -2.99 -2.42 7.98
C LEU A 81 -2.12 -1.70 9.01
N ARG A 82 -2.70 -1.10 10.05
CA ARG A 82 -1.96 -0.35 11.08
C ARG A 82 -0.76 -1.10 11.69
N PRO A 83 -0.82 -2.42 12.01
CA PRO A 83 0.33 -3.16 12.54
C PRO A 83 1.49 -3.35 11.55
N TYR A 84 1.27 -3.10 10.26
CA TYR A 84 2.22 -3.32 9.17
C TYR A 84 2.84 -2.00 8.66
N LEU A 85 2.52 -0.87 9.30
CA LEU A 85 3.10 0.43 8.96
C LEU A 85 4.61 0.49 9.29
N PRO A 86 5.38 1.34 8.58
CA PRO A 86 4.95 2.21 7.47
C PRO A 86 4.87 1.49 6.12
N ARG A 87 5.53 0.34 6.00
CA ARG A 87 5.65 -0.42 4.76
C ARG A 87 5.73 -1.92 5.05
N HIS A 88 5.14 -2.71 4.17
CA HIS A 88 5.19 -4.18 4.23
C HIS A 88 5.25 -4.80 2.84
N HIS A 89 6.09 -5.82 2.66
CA HIS A 89 6.28 -6.54 1.38
C HIS A 89 6.53 -5.65 0.14
N GLY A 90 7.14 -4.47 0.33
CA GLY A 90 7.41 -3.51 -0.74
C GLY A 90 6.27 -2.55 -1.05
N VAL A 91 5.20 -2.55 -0.26
CA VAL A 91 4.06 -1.64 -0.36
C VAL A 91 4.17 -0.56 0.70
N GLU A 92 4.10 0.71 0.28
CA GLU A 92 4.02 1.85 1.21
C GLU A 92 2.59 1.95 1.76
N LEU A 93 2.41 1.62 3.05
CA LEU A 93 1.10 1.53 3.70
C LEU A 93 0.73 2.82 4.45
N GLU A 94 1.71 3.56 4.95
CA GLU A 94 1.48 4.84 5.62
C GLU A 94 0.75 5.87 4.74
N PRO A 95 1.21 6.17 3.50
CA PRO A 95 0.48 7.10 2.62
C PRO A 95 -0.90 6.57 2.24
N LEU A 96 -1.03 5.24 2.03
CA LEU A 96 -2.31 4.61 1.72
C LEU A 96 -3.32 4.79 2.86
N VAL A 97 -2.93 4.45 4.09
CA VAL A 97 -3.79 4.54 5.28
C VAL A 97 -4.15 6.00 5.57
N SER A 98 -3.20 6.92 5.44
CA SER A 98 -3.45 8.35 5.61
C SER A 98 -4.48 8.85 4.62
N ARG A 99 -4.33 8.49 3.33
CA ARG A 99 -5.28 8.89 2.29
C ARG A 99 -6.68 8.30 2.51
N VAL A 100 -6.77 7.07 3.01
CA VAL A 100 -8.06 6.46 3.36
C VAL A 100 -8.78 7.26 4.47
N TYR A 101 -8.06 7.76 5.48
CA TYR A 101 -8.66 8.60 6.51
C TYR A 101 -9.11 9.98 6.00
N GLU A 102 -8.36 10.59 5.08
CA GLU A 102 -8.80 11.83 4.42
C GLU A 102 -10.11 11.61 3.64
N LEU A 103 -10.21 10.51 2.90
CA LEU A 103 -11.42 10.17 2.14
C LEU A 103 -12.60 9.85 3.04
N LEU A 104 -12.37 9.19 4.18
CA LEU A 104 -13.38 8.96 5.20
C LEU A 104 -13.96 10.29 5.71
N ASN A 105 -13.11 11.25 6.06
CA ASN A 105 -13.55 12.57 6.50
C ASN A 105 -14.32 13.30 5.39
N ALA A 106 -13.86 13.21 4.13
CA ALA A 106 -14.53 13.83 2.99
C ALA A 106 -15.96 13.29 2.83
N ILE A 107 -16.14 11.97 2.74
CA ILE A 107 -17.48 11.38 2.55
C ILE A 107 -18.40 11.61 3.75
N GLU A 108 -17.87 11.68 4.97
CA GLU A 108 -18.65 12.01 6.17
C GLU A 108 -19.08 13.49 6.20
N SER A 109 -18.29 14.39 5.61
CA SER A 109 -18.65 15.80 5.43
C SER A 109 -19.57 16.05 4.22
N GLY A 110 -19.94 15.01 3.48
CA GLY A 110 -20.75 15.12 2.25
C GLY A 110 -19.97 15.53 1.01
N SER A 111 -18.64 15.65 1.11
CA SER A 111 -17.76 15.89 -0.04
C SER A 111 -17.41 14.58 -0.72
N TRP A 112 -17.82 14.46 -1.98
CA TRP A 112 -17.63 13.23 -2.73
C TRP A 112 -16.30 13.26 -3.51
N PRO A 113 -15.38 12.29 -3.30
CA PRO A 113 -14.12 12.26 -4.01
C PRO A 113 -14.34 11.85 -5.48
N SER A 114 -13.69 12.58 -6.38
CA SER A 114 -13.60 12.18 -7.78
C SER A 114 -12.71 10.94 -7.94
N PRO A 115 -12.84 10.13 -9.01
CA PRO A 115 -12.06 8.90 -9.18
C PRO A 115 -10.54 9.09 -9.13
N ASP A 116 -10.05 10.24 -9.59
CA ASP A 116 -8.65 10.68 -9.53
C ASP A 116 -8.16 10.99 -8.10
N GLN A 117 -9.09 11.20 -7.16
CA GLN A 117 -8.80 11.49 -5.75
C GLN A 117 -8.79 10.24 -4.88
N LEU A 118 -9.17 9.08 -5.41
CA LEU A 118 -9.15 7.80 -4.68
C LEU A 118 -7.71 7.40 -4.30
N PRO A 119 -7.54 6.53 -3.29
CA PRO A 119 -6.21 6.21 -2.80
C PRO A 119 -5.40 5.52 -3.91
N ARG A 120 -4.10 5.76 -3.91
CA ARG A 120 -3.13 5.06 -4.75
C ARG A 120 -2.08 4.41 -3.87
N ILE A 121 -1.55 3.29 -4.34
CA ILE A 121 -0.51 2.55 -3.67
C ILE A 121 0.80 2.84 -4.38
N ALA A 122 1.74 3.47 -3.67
CA ALA A 122 3.12 3.52 -4.13
C ALA A 122 3.74 2.13 -3.97
N ALA A 123 4.16 1.53 -5.10
CA ALA A 123 5.12 0.45 -5.04
C ALA A 123 6.43 1.08 -4.57
N GLY A 124 6.93 0.65 -3.43
CA GLY A 124 8.16 1.20 -2.92
C GLY A 124 9.31 0.57 -3.67
N ASP A 125 9.80 1.27 -4.69
CA ASP A 125 11.01 0.92 -5.43
C ASP A 125 12.10 0.53 -4.44
N SER A 126 12.65 -0.66 -4.59
CA SER A 126 13.88 -1.05 -3.88
C SER A 126 15.05 -0.24 -4.46
N SER A 127 15.05 1.08 -4.35
CA SER A 127 16.07 1.95 -4.93
C SER A 127 16.12 3.30 -4.20
N GLY A 128 16.86 3.32 -3.09
CA GLY A 128 17.56 4.51 -2.62
C GLY A 128 19.04 4.14 -2.49
N PRO A 129 19.96 4.79 -3.22
CA PRO A 129 21.39 4.54 -3.07
C PRO A 129 21.79 4.94 -1.64
N SER A 130 22.49 4.05 -0.94
CA SER A 130 23.24 4.45 0.25
C SER A 130 24.22 5.55 -0.19
N PRO A 131 24.17 6.77 0.37
CA PRO A 131 25.24 7.71 0.13
C PRO A 131 26.50 7.11 0.75
N SER A 132 27.38 6.56 -0.08
CA SER A 132 28.73 6.24 0.35
C SER A 132 29.30 7.50 1.01
N PRO A 133 29.80 7.44 2.25
CA PRO A 133 30.52 8.57 2.81
C PRO A 133 31.72 8.82 1.89
N GLY A 134 31.67 9.94 1.19
CA GLY A 134 32.80 10.45 0.42
C GLY A 134 34.02 10.43 1.31
N THR A 135 34.98 9.58 0.97
CA THR A 135 36.32 9.69 1.52
C THR A 135 36.90 10.95 0.90
N ALA A 136 36.74 12.07 1.61
CA ALA A 136 37.37 13.32 1.29
C ALA A 136 38.88 13.08 1.16
N GLU A 137 39.40 13.45 -0.01
CA GLU A 137 40.81 13.39 -0.34
C GLU A 137 41.66 14.10 0.72
N SER A 138 42.65 13.37 1.23
CA SER A 138 43.71 13.88 2.08
C SER A 138 44.67 14.73 1.25
N GLY A 139 45.06 15.87 1.81
CA GLY A 139 45.82 16.92 1.15
C GLY A 139 47.26 16.59 0.71
N GLY A 140 47.76 17.49 -0.14
CA GLY A 140 49.16 17.65 -0.59
C GLY A 140 49.14 18.21 -2.02
N ARG A 141 49.75 19.32 -2.42
CA ARG A 141 50.97 20.02 -2.00
C ARG A 141 50.94 21.47 -2.55
N ARG A 142 51.73 22.34 -1.92
CA ARG A 142 52.00 23.79 -2.15
C ARG A 142 52.06 24.29 -3.61
N PRO A 143 51.72 25.57 -3.87
CA PRO A 143 52.14 26.30 -5.08
C PRO A 143 53.54 26.92 -4.93
N PRO A 144 54.27 27.18 -6.03
CA PRO A 144 55.63 27.72 -6.00
C PRO A 144 55.66 29.26 -5.98
N ARG A 145 56.72 29.81 -5.39
CA ARG A 145 57.31 31.13 -5.71
C ARG A 145 58.82 31.04 -5.60
#